data_AF-A0A4V3RRB3-F1
#
_entry.id   AF-A0A4V3RRB3-F1
#
_cell.length_a   1.000
_cell.length_b   1.000
_cell.length_c   1.000
_cell.angle_alpha   90.00
_cell.angle_beta   90.00
_cell.angle_gamma   90.00
#
_symmetry.space_group_name_H-M   'P 1'
#
loop_
_entity.id
_entity.type
_entity.pdbx_description
1 polymer ?
#
loop_
_entity_poly.entity_id
_entity_poly.type
_entity_poly.pdbx_seq_one_letter_code
_entity_poly.pdbx_strand_id
1 'polypeptide(L)'
;MQPVDSNEEPVSFGGFGAWLDAYIQGDGPSSALVEVEWPEDATAFCLWVWQSLAEVPQGTTVTYGQLARKWEEERGGRMAAQAVGGALRRNPLPLVYPCHRVLGANGSITGYAGGTRFKHDLLVHENVLDHVRPSER
;
A
#
# COMPACT_ATOMS: atom_id res chain seq x y z
N MET A 1 20.61 5.28 41.27
CA MET A 1 19.23 5.62 40.85
C MET A 1 19.24 7.06 40.36
N GLN A 2 19.42 7.27 39.06
CA GLN A 2 18.92 8.46 38.37
C GLN A 2 18.21 7.92 37.13
N PRO A 3 16.94 8.29 36.90
CA PRO A 3 16.21 7.79 35.75
C PRO A 3 16.76 8.45 34.50
N VAL A 4 16.99 7.64 33.46
CA VAL A 4 17.13 8.15 32.11
C VAL A 4 15.72 8.56 31.68
N ASP A 5 15.46 9.85 31.56
CA ASP A 5 14.23 10.32 30.91
C ASP A 5 14.38 10.05 29.42
N SER A 6 13.94 8.86 29.01
CA SER A 6 13.68 8.49 27.63
C SER A 6 12.39 9.16 27.18
N ASN A 7 12.42 10.48 27.06
CA ASN A 7 11.35 11.23 26.40
C ASN A 7 11.78 11.49 24.95
N GLU A 8 11.80 10.43 24.14
CA GLU A 8 11.75 10.59 22.68
C GLU A 8 10.35 11.12 22.36
N GLU A 9 10.24 12.43 22.30
CA GLU A 9 9.10 13.13 21.72
C GLU A 9 8.72 12.45 20.39
N PRO A 10 7.45 12.11 20.14
CA PRO A 10 7.07 11.51 18.87
C PRO A 10 7.45 12.49 17.76
N VAL A 11 8.33 12.05 16.85
CA VAL A 11 8.75 12.83 15.69
C VAL A 11 7.48 13.19 14.90
N SER A 12 7.05 14.45 15.02
CA SER A 12 5.97 15.00 14.19
C SER A 12 6.52 15.18 12.78
N PHE A 13 6.33 14.16 11.94
CA PHE A 13 6.47 14.33 10.50
C PHE A 13 5.42 15.35 10.05
N GLY A 14 5.84 16.34 9.24
CA GLY A 14 5.06 17.50 8.85
C GLY A 14 3.80 17.20 8.03
N GLY A 15 2.78 16.58 8.63
CA GLY A 15 1.50 16.28 8.01
C GLY A 15 1.57 15.43 6.73
N PHE A 16 0.40 15.22 6.11
CA PHE A 16 0.28 14.51 4.85
C PHE A 16 1.05 15.19 3.69
N GLY A 17 1.19 16.52 3.72
CA GLY A 17 1.90 17.28 2.70
C GLY A 17 3.39 16.94 2.64
N ALA A 18 4.11 17.00 3.76
CA ALA A 18 5.53 16.64 3.78
C ALA A 18 5.75 15.16 3.45
N TRP A 19 4.83 14.28 3.87
CA TRP A 19 4.87 12.88 3.46
C TRP A 19 4.74 12.72 1.94
N LEU A 20 3.79 13.41 1.31
CA LEU A 20 3.56 13.34 -0.13
C LEU A 20 4.77 13.88 -0.91
N ASP A 21 5.37 14.98 -0.45
CA ASP A 21 6.57 15.53 -1.05
C ASP A 21 7.74 14.54 -1.00
N ALA A 22 7.95 13.89 0.16
CA ALA A 22 8.98 12.85 0.31
C ALA A 22 8.70 11.63 -0.59
N TYR A 23 7.44 11.19 -0.70
CA TYR A 23 7.04 10.11 -1.60
C TYR A 23 7.33 10.44 -3.07
N ILE A 24 7.01 11.66 -3.51
CA ILE A 24 7.28 12.14 -4.88
C ILE A 24 8.78 12.20 -5.15
N GLN A 25 9.61 12.44 -4.14
CA GLN A 25 11.07 12.45 -4.28
C GLN A 25 11.69 11.04 -4.27
N GLY A 26 10.93 10.00 -3.87
CA GLY A 26 11.40 8.62 -3.80
C GLY A 26 12.00 8.21 -2.44
N ASP A 27 12.05 9.13 -1.47
CA ASP A 27 12.60 8.92 -0.12
C ASP A 27 11.50 8.89 0.96
N GLY A 28 10.24 8.70 0.55
CA GLY A 28 9.09 8.69 1.46
C GLY A 28 9.04 7.43 2.34
N PRO A 29 8.59 7.54 3.60
CA PRO A 29 8.38 6.35 4.43
C PRO A 29 7.26 5.47 3.84
N SER A 30 7.39 4.15 4.04
CA SER A 30 6.47 3.14 3.50
C SER A 30 4.99 3.39 3.83
N SER A 31 4.71 4.07 4.94
CA SER A 31 3.38 4.48 5.37
C SER A 31 3.38 5.94 5.84
N ALA A 32 2.25 6.61 5.59
CA ALA A 32 1.96 7.91 6.17
C ALA A 32 1.32 7.71 7.55
N LEU A 33 1.77 8.45 8.57
CA LEU A 33 1.00 8.59 9.81
C LEU A 33 -0.18 9.51 9.52
N VAL A 34 -1.31 8.91 9.14
CA VAL A 34 -2.55 9.64 8.82
C VAL A 34 -3.66 9.08 9.70
N GLU A 35 -4.36 9.97 10.40
CA GLU A 35 -5.63 9.61 11.03
C GLU A 35 -6.67 9.39 9.92
N VAL A 36 -7.23 8.19 9.84
CA VAL A 36 -8.16 7.80 8.79
C VAL A 36 -9.53 7.53 9.40
N GLU A 37 -10.53 8.27 8.93
CA GLU A 37 -11.93 7.90 9.12
C GLU A 37 -12.27 6.79 8.12
N TRP A 38 -12.63 5.62 8.65
CA TRP A 38 -12.96 4.46 7.83
C TRP A 38 -14.40 4.54 7.30
N PRO A 39 -14.66 4.02 6.08
CA PRO A 39 -16.04 3.87 5.59
C PRO A 39 -16.89 3.06 6.59
N GLU A 40 -18.13 3.49 6.84
CA GLU A 40 -19.02 2.83 7.81
C GLU A 40 -19.27 1.35 7.48
N ASP A 41 -19.23 1.00 6.19
CA ASP A 41 -19.44 -0.35 5.69
C ASP A 41 -18.13 -1.17 5.57
N ALA A 42 -17.00 -0.63 6.04
CA ALA A 42 -15.71 -1.30 5.99
C ALA A 42 -15.72 -2.56 6.87
N THR A 43 -15.54 -3.72 6.25
CA THR A 43 -15.48 -4.99 6.98
C THR A 43 -14.12 -5.17 7.65
N ALA A 44 -14.04 -6.04 8.67
CA ALA A 44 -12.77 -6.41 9.29
C ALA A 44 -11.74 -6.91 8.28
N PHE A 45 -12.18 -7.61 7.23
CA PHE A 45 -11.33 -8.03 6.13
C PHE A 45 -10.81 -6.86 5.31
N CYS A 46 -11.64 -5.86 4.99
CA CYS A 46 -11.21 -4.68 4.25
C CYS A 46 -10.15 -3.90 5.04
N LEU A 47 -10.42 -3.62 6.32
CA LEU A 47 -9.51 -2.91 7.21
C LEU A 47 -8.15 -3.62 7.29
N TRP A 48 -8.16 -4.94 7.49
CA TRP A 48 -6.94 -5.73 7.56
C TRP A 48 -6.15 -5.72 6.24
N VAL A 49 -6.84 -5.82 5.09
CA VAL A 49 -6.17 -5.75 3.79
C VAL A 49 -5.49 -4.39 3.62
N TRP A 50 -6.17 -3.29 3.94
CA TRP A 50 -5.61 -1.95 3.81
C TRP A 50 -4.42 -1.75 4.75
N GLN A 51 -4.55 -2.13 6.02
CA GLN A 51 -3.47 -2.03 7.00
C GLN A 51 -2.26 -2.90 6.62
N SER A 52 -2.49 -4.12 6.12
CA SER A 52 -1.41 -4.98 5.63
C SER A 52 -0.64 -4.36 4.46
N LEU A 53 -1.26 -3.49 3.66
CA LEU A 53 -0.57 -2.79 2.57
C LEU A 53 0.30 -1.64 3.05
N ALA A 54 -0.05 -1.00 4.17
CA ALA A 54 0.81 0.06 4.74
C ALA A 54 2.19 -0.49 5.12
N GLU A 55 2.31 -1.80 5.35
CA GLU A 55 3.56 -2.48 5.67
C GLU A 55 4.38 -2.84 4.42
N VAL A 56 3.81 -2.80 3.21
CA VAL A 56 4.51 -3.17 1.97
C VAL A 56 5.44 -2.03 1.55
N PRO A 57 6.78 -2.18 1.60
CA PRO A 57 7.69 -1.08 1.31
C PRO A 57 7.62 -0.58 -0.13
N GLN A 58 7.95 0.69 -0.33
CA GLN A 58 8.18 1.25 -1.66
C GLN A 58 9.24 0.44 -2.42
N GLY A 59 9.03 0.25 -3.73
CA GLY A 59 9.92 -0.56 -4.56
C GLY A 59 9.73 -2.07 -4.40
N THR A 60 8.74 -2.52 -3.61
CA THR A 60 8.39 -3.92 -3.47
C THR A 60 6.94 -4.17 -3.81
N THR A 61 6.62 -5.43 -4.10
CA THR A 61 5.26 -5.84 -4.45
C THR A 61 4.85 -7.11 -3.75
N VAL A 62 3.55 -7.26 -3.55
CA VAL A 62 2.91 -8.49 -3.11
C VAL A 62 1.86 -8.91 -4.13
N THR A 63 1.39 -10.15 -4.05
CA THR A 63 0.32 -10.65 -4.91
C THR A 63 -1.00 -10.75 -4.16
N TYR A 64 -2.11 -10.68 -4.89
CA TYR A 64 -3.45 -10.93 -4.32
C TYR A 64 -3.52 -12.28 -3.58
N GLY A 65 -2.86 -13.31 -4.11
CA GLY A 65 -2.81 -14.64 -3.50
C GLY A 65 -2.01 -14.67 -2.20
N GLN A 66 -0.90 -13.93 -2.12
CA GLN A 66 -0.11 -13.81 -0.89
C GLN A 66 -0.91 -13.12 0.22
N LEU A 67 -1.64 -12.04 -0.09
CA LEU A 67 -2.50 -11.38 0.90
C LEU A 67 -3.63 -12.27 1.38
N ALA A 68 -4.28 -13.00 0.45
CA ALA A 68 -5.31 -13.97 0.81
C ALA A 68 -4.73 -15.03 1.76
N ARG A 69 -3.58 -15.62 1.42
CA ARG A 69 -2.92 -16.63 2.26
C ARG A 69 -2.52 -16.09 3.63
N LYS A 70 -1.95 -14.88 3.70
CA LYS A 70 -1.60 -14.22 4.97
C LYS A 70 -2.84 -14.04 5.85
N TRP A 71 -4.00 -13.69 5.29
CA TRP A 71 -5.25 -13.65 6.05
C TRP A 71 -5.64 -15.03 6.60
N GLU A 72 -5.59 -16.08 5.77
CA GLU A 72 -5.91 -17.45 6.22
C GLU A 72 -4.99 -17.90 7.37
N GLU A 73 -3.69 -17.58 7.27
CA GLU A 73 -2.67 -17.89 8.28
C GLU A 73 -2.93 -17.16 9.61
N GLU A 74 -3.32 -15.88 9.58
CA GLU A 74 -3.50 -15.06 10.78
C GLU A 74 -4.89 -15.17 11.43
N ARG A 75 -5.94 -15.37 10.62
CA ARG A 75 -7.35 -15.27 11.06
C ARG A 75 -8.14 -16.57 10.87
N GLY A 76 -7.60 -17.51 10.10
CA GLY A 76 -8.30 -18.72 9.72
C GLY A 76 -9.38 -18.50 8.66
N GLY A 77 -9.95 -19.62 8.19
CA GLY A 77 -10.91 -19.62 7.09
C GLY A 77 -10.25 -19.49 5.72
N ARG A 78 -10.98 -19.87 4.66
CA ARG A 78 -10.48 -19.75 3.28
C ARG A 78 -10.76 -18.36 2.73
N MET A 79 -9.78 -17.78 2.05
CA MET A 79 -9.88 -16.47 1.43
C MET A 79 -9.44 -16.53 -0.03
N ALA A 80 -10.24 -15.94 -0.92
CA ALA A 80 -9.94 -15.89 -2.35
C ALA A 80 -9.16 -14.63 -2.71
N ALA A 81 -8.22 -14.73 -3.64
CA ALA A 81 -7.51 -13.57 -4.21
C ALA A 81 -8.48 -12.51 -4.79
N GLN A 82 -9.62 -12.95 -5.34
CA GLN A 82 -10.68 -12.09 -5.84
C GLN A 82 -11.35 -11.26 -4.74
N ALA A 83 -11.47 -11.81 -3.52
CA ALA A 83 -12.01 -11.08 -2.37
C ALA A 83 -11.06 -9.95 -1.97
N VAL A 84 -9.73 -10.20 -1.97
CA VAL A 84 -8.72 -9.14 -1.80
C VAL A 84 -8.91 -8.05 -2.85
N GLY A 85 -9.10 -8.43 -4.12
CA GLY A 85 -9.41 -7.47 -5.19
C GLY A 85 -10.66 -6.62 -4.92
N GLY A 86 -11.70 -7.21 -4.32
CA GLY A 86 -12.90 -6.50 -3.87
C GLY A 86 -12.61 -5.49 -2.75
N ALA A 87 -11.83 -5.88 -1.74
CA ALA A 87 -11.42 -5.00 -0.65
C ALA A 87 -10.57 -3.82 -1.17
N LEU A 88 -9.66 -4.07 -2.11
CA LEU A 88 -8.79 -3.04 -2.68
C LEU A 88 -9.53 -2.02 -3.56
N ARG A 89 -10.65 -2.41 -4.21
CA ARG A 89 -11.50 -1.45 -4.93
C ARG A 89 -12.16 -0.42 -4.03
N ARG A 90 -12.31 -0.73 -2.74
CA ARG A 90 -12.93 0.12 -1.72
C ARG A 90 -11.91 0.91 -0.89
N ASN A 91 -10.64 0.83 -1.25
CA ASN A 91 -9.57 1.51 -0.53
C ASN A 91 -9.78 3.04 -0.58
N PRO A 92 -9.99 3.69 0.59
CA PRO A 92 -10.28 5.13 0.63
C PRO A 92 -9.06 6.00 0.32
N LEU A 93 -7.84 5.48 0.52
CA LEU A 93 -6.59 6.24 0.37
C LEU A 93 -5.54 5.44 -0.43
N PRO A 94 -5.64 5.39 -1.77
CA PRO A 94 -4.86 4.49 -2.62
C PRO A 94 -3.34 4.63 -2.58
N LEU A 95 -2.81 5.79 -2.18
CA LEU A 95 -1.37 6.03 -2.02
C LEU A 95 -0.87 5.71 -0.61
N VAL A 96 -1.67 6.00 0.42
CA VAL A 96 -1.33 5.70 1.84
C VAL A 96 -1.42 4.20 2.10
N TYR A 97 -2.46 3.55 1.56
CA TYR A 97 -2.59 2.11 1.51
C TYR A 97 -2.29 1.67 0.07
N PRO A 98 -1.03 1.35 -0.26
CA PRO A 98 -0.50 1.34 -1.62
C PRO A 98 -0.99 0.14 -2.44
N CYS A 99 -2.26 0.18 -2.86
CA CYS A 99 -2.90 -0.90 -3.60
C CYS A 99 -2.35 -1.09 -5.02
N HIS A 100 -1.55 -0.14 -5.52
CA HIS A 100 -0.78 -0.28 -6.75
C HIS A 100 0.37 -1.30 -6.61
N ARG A 101 0.86 -1.56 -5.40
CA ARG A 101 1.90 -2.58 -5.10
C ARG A 101 1.37 -4.02 -5.12
N VAL A 102 0.07 -4.24 -5.37
CA VAL A 102 -0.53 -5.57 -5.41
C VAL A 102 -0.67 -6.06 -6.85
N LEU A 103 0.00 -7.15 -7.21
CA LEU A 103 0.02 -7.70 -8.57
C LEU A 103 -0.68 -9.05 -8.68
N GLY A 104 -0.97 -9.46 -9.93
CA GLY A 104 -1.37 -10.83 -10.23
C GLY A 104 -0.25 -11.83 -9.94
N ALA A 105 -0.57 -13.12 -9.87
CA ALA A 105 0.38 -14.17 -9.48
C ALA A 105 1.66 -14.25 -10.34
N ASN A 106 1.60 -13.78 -11.59
CA ASN A 106 2.71 -13.74 -12.53
C ASN A 106 3.32 -12.32 -12.68
N GLY A 107 3.06 -11.41 -11.74
CA GLY A 107 3.49 -10.01 -11.84
C GLY A 107 2.61 -9.15 -12.75
N SER A 108 1.48 -9.66 -13.25
CA SER A 108 0.59 -8.89 -14.11
C SER A 108 -0.04 -7.69 -13.39
N ILE A 109 0.02 -6.53 -14.05
CA ILE A 109 -0.73 -5.35 -13.63
C ILE A 109 -2.20 -5.55 -14.00
N THR A 110 -3.00 -5.85 -12.99
CA THR A 110 -4.44 -6.03 -13.11
C THR A 110 -5.14 -5.28 -11.99
N GLY A 111 -6.39 -4.89 -12.24
CA GLY A 111 -7.30 -4.36 -11.23
C GLY A 111 -6.76 -3.14 -10.47
N TYR A 112 -7.23 -1.95 -10.81
CA TYR A 112 -6.92 -0.74 -10.06
C TYR A 112 -8.03 0.29 -10.24
N ALA A 113 -8.48 0.91 -9.14
CA ALA A 113 -9.59 1.86 -9.17
C ALA A 113 -9.26 3.10 -10.03
N GLY A 114 -8.03 3.60 -9.95
CA GLY A 114 -7.54 4.70 -10.80
C GLY A 114 -7.08 4.28 -12.21
N GLY A 115 -7.37 3.05 -12.64
CA GLY A 115 -6.93 2.50 -13.94
C GLY A 115 -5.53 1.89 -13.94
N THR A 116 -5.30 0.92 -14.84
CA THR A 116 -4.05 0.15 -14.92
C THR A 116 -2.86 0.99 -15.39
N ARG A 117 -3.09 2.02 -16.20
CA ARG A 117 -2.03 2.96 -16.61
C ARG A 117 -1.45 3.72 -15.42
N PHE A 118 -2.30 4.30 -14.58
CA PHE A 118 -1.82 5.02 -13.40
C PHE A 118 -1.09 4.10 -12.41
N LYS A 119 -1.58 2.87 -12.23
CA LYS A 119 -0.87 1.84 -11.46
C LYS A 119 0.51 1.53 -12.04
N HIS A 120 0.63 1.40 -13.36
CA HIS A 120 1.92 1.21 -14.02
C HIS A 120 2.87 2.39 -13.75
N ASP A 121 2.39 3.62 -13.92
CA ASP A 121 3.20 4.83 -13.73
C ASP A 121 3.70 4.94 -12.28
N LEU A 122 2.88 4.59 -11.28
CA LEU A 122 3.31 4.51 -9.88
C LEU A 122 4.37 3.42 -9.64
N LEU A 123 4.24 2.26 -10.28
CA LEU A 123 5.23 1.19 -10.14
C LEU A 123 6.58 1.56 -10.80
N VAL A 124 6.54 2.32 -11.90
CA VAL A 124 7.75 2.90 -12.50
C VAL A 124 8.36 3.96 -11.60
N HIS A 125 7.55 4.86 -11.03
CA HIS A 125 7.99 5.86 -10.05
C HIS A 125 8.70 5.21 -8.85
N GLU A 126 8.18 4.08 -8.39
CA GLU A 126 8.76 3.33 -7.28
C GLU A 126 9.92 2.39 -7.69
N ASN A 127 10.40 2.44 -8.93
CA ASN A 127 11.46 1.58 -9.46
C ASN A 127 11.16 0.07 -9.38
N VAL A 128 9.88 -0.31 -9.35
CA VAL A 128 9.45 -1.72 -9.46
C VAL A 128 9.50 -2.19 -10.91
N LEU A 129 9.12 -1.31 -11.84
CA LEU A 129 9.15 -1.58 -13.27
C LEU A 129 10.11 -0.63 -13.96
N ASP A 130 10.79 -1.13 -14.98
CA ASP A 130 11.65 -0.31 -15.82
C ASP A 130 10.82 0.72 -16.58
N HIS A 131 11.39 1.92 -16.73
CA HIS A 131 10.82 2.93 -17.62
C HIS A 131 10.94 2.44 -19.06
N VAL A 132 9.85 1.94 -19.64
CA VAL A 132 9.80 1.63 -21.07
C VAL A 132 9.85 2.96 -21.82
N ARG A 133 11.04 3.36 -22.28
CA ARG A 133 11.18 4.46 -23.24
C ARG A 133 10.30 4.14 -24.45
N PRO A 134 9.46 5.08 -24.94
CA PRO A 134 8.74 4.85 -26.19
C PRO A 134 9.73 4.45 -27.26
N SER A 135 9.50 3.33 -27.95
CA SER A 135 10.27 3.00 -29.13
C SER A 135 10.10 4.16 -30.12
N GLU A 136 11.21 4.84 -30.43
CA GLU A 136 11.25 5.79 -31.55
C GLU A 136 10.90 4.98 -32.80
N ARG A 137 9.69 5.18 -33.31
CA ARG A 137 9.23 4.72 -34.62
C ARG A 137 9.23 5.89 -35.58
#